data_AF-B6WSW5-F1
#
_entry.id   AF-B6WSW5-F1
#
_cell.length_a   1.000
_cell.length_b   1.000
_cell.length_c   1.000
_cell.angle_alpha   90.00
_cell.angle_beta   90.00
_cell.angle_gamma   90.00
#
_symmetry.space_group_name_H-M   'P 1'
#
loop_
_entity.id
_entity.type
_entity.pdbx_description
1 polymer ?
#
loop_
_entity_poly.entity_id
_entity_poly.type
_entity_poly.pdbx_seq_one_letter_code
_entity_poly.pdbx_strand_id
1 'polypeptide(L)'
;MSQIEQDIQKLLEAMNEVLEQEGYPIDFPYFNFDDRENEIILTLGFEYEYFCSLLNRCMTRKLIAKKTLSLGFDDIALTQQGQEQALSKKKQQGGFGMNIGQLTINGPTQIGDGNTQNFANYLLTIESMIDNSQVSDAEKKKAKGLLQQVTENPLLNTIIGGLLSGIIK
;
A
#
# COMPACT_ATOMS: atom_id res chain seq x y z
N MET A 1 0.98 -20.70 -6.63
CA MET A 1 1.44 -19.96 -5.43
C MET A 1 2.11 -20.95 -4.51
N SER A 2 3.38 -20.76 -4.13
CA SER A 2 4.11 -21.71 -3.26
C SER A 2 3.50 -21.75 -1.85
N GLN A 3 3.77 -22.82 -1.09
CA GLN A 3 3.24 -22.99 0.27
C GLN A 3 3.54 -21.78 1.17
N ILE A 4 4.78 -21.29 1.12
CA ILE A 4 5.19 -20.13 1.90
C ILE A 4 4.39 -18.86 1.57
N GLU A 5 4.02 -18.65 0.30
CA GLU A 5 3.20 -17.49 -0.08
C GLU A 5 1.74 -17.65 0.37
N GLN A 6 1.24 -18.89 0.44
CA GLN A 6 -0.08 -19.16 1.00
C GLN A 6 -0.10 -18.93 2.51
N ASP A 7 0.95 -19.31 3.22
CA ASP A 7 1.04 -19.13 4.67
C ASP A 7 1.25 -17.65 5.04
N ILE A 8 2.04 -16.90 4.27
CA ILE A 8 2.13 -15.44 4.38
C ILE A 8 0.75 -14.81 4.16
N GLN A 9 0.03 -15.24 3.12
CA GLN A 9 -1.31 -14.71 2.86
C GLN A 9 -2.26 -14.96 4.04
N LYS A 10 -2.29 -16.18 4.59
CA LYS A 10 -3.13 -16.53 5.75
C LYS A 10 -2.80 -15.67 6.98
N LEU A 11 -1.52 -15.44 7.25
CA LEU A 11 -1.09 -14.57 8.35
C LEU A 11 -1.61 -13.14 8.18
N LEU A 12 -1.45 -12.56 6.99
CA LEU A 12 -1.91 -11.21 6.71
C LEU A 12 -3.44 -11.09 6.74
N GLU A 13 -4.15 -12.10 6.25
CA GLU A 13 -5.61 -12.20 6.33
C GLU A 13 -6.08 -12.24 7.79
N ALA A 14 -5.48 -13.10 8.63
CA ALA A 14 -5.81 -13.20 10.04
C ALA A 14 -5.55 -11.88 10.79
N MET A 15 -4.40 -11.24 10.57
CA MET A 15 -4.10 -9.93 11.17
C MET A 15 -5.12 -8.86 10.75
N ASN A 16 -5.47 -8.81 9.47
CA ASN A 16 -6.44 -7.83 8.97
C ASN A 16 -7.86 -8.10 9.49
N GLU A 17 -8.24 -9.37 9.66
CA GLU A 17 -9.54 -9.74 10.21
C GLU A 17 -9.71 -9.27 11.66
N VAL A 18 -8.67 -9.39 12.50
CA VAL A 18 -8.70 -8.85 13.87
C VAL A 18 -8.93 -7.33 13.85
N LEU A 19 -8.18 -6.61 13.01
CA LEU A 19 -8.35 -5.15 12.86
C LEU A 19 -9.77 -4.78 12.39
N GLU A 20 -10.32 -5.49 11.40
CA GLU A 20 -11.67 -5.26 10.89
C GLU A 20 -12.75 -5.56 11.94
N GLN A 21 -12.58 -6.63 12.74
CA GLN A 21 -13.54 -7.05 13.76
C GLN A 21 -13.58 -6.07 14.94
N GLU A 22 -12.43 -5.54 15.34
CA GLU A 22 -12.31 -4.64 16.49
C GLU A 22 -12.43 -3.15 16.10
N GLY A 23 -12.51 -2.85 14.80
CA GLY A 23 -12.68 -1.49 14.29
C GLY A 23 -11.41 -0.65 14.38
N TYR A 24 -10.25 -1.28 14.27
CA TYR A 24 -8.96 -0.66 14.45
C TYR A 24 -8.29 -0.22 13.14
N PRO A 25 -7.58 0.93 13.12
CA PRO A 25 -6.78 1.32 11.99
C PRO A 25 -5.52 0.44 11.83
N ILE A 26 -4.91 0.43 10.64
CA ILE A 26 -3.76 -0.46 10.36
C ILE A 26 -2.49 -0.15 11.15
N ASP A 27 -2.38 1.06 11.71
CA ASP A 27 -1.24 1.51 12.47
C ASP A 27 -1.42 1.32 13.98
N PHE A 28 -2.58 0.85 14.43
CA PHE A 28 -2.90 0.60 15.84
C PHE A 28 -4.15 -0.28 15.96
N PRO A 29 -4.11 -1.44 16.66
CA PRO A 29 -3.18 -1.83 17.71
C PRO A 29 -1.96 -2.61 17.20
N TYR A 30 -1.03 -2.84 18.12
CA TYR A 30 0.09 -3.73 17.90
C TYR A 30 -0.26 -5.13 18.38
N PHE A 31 0.15 -6.12 17.61
CA PHE A 31 0.05 -7.52 17.95
C PHE A 31 1.25 -7.91 18.80
N ASN A 32 0.96 -8.49 19.96
CA ASN A 32 1.95 -9.19 20.76
C ASN A 32 1.96 -10.67 20.38
N PHE A 33 2.97 -11.07 19.62
CA PHE A 33 3.22 -12.46 19.23
C PHE A 33 4.27 -13.16 20.09
N ASP A 34 4.89 -12.47 21.06
CA ASP A 34 5.63 -13.17 22.12
C ASP A 34 4.68 -13.91 23.06
N ASP A 35 3.44 -13.41 23.17
CA ASP A 35 2.33 -14.16 23.77
C ASP A 35 1.89 -15.30 22.83
N ARG A 36 2.23 -16.53 23.21
CA ARG A 36 1.90 -17.73 22.43
C ARG A 36 0.41 -18.09 22.47
N GLU A 37 -0.36 -17.46 23.35
CA GLU A 37 -1.82 -17.60 23.42
C GLU A 37 -2.54 -16.58 22.52
N ASN A 38 -1.80 -15.75 21.76
CA ASN A 38 -2.37 -14.86 20.77
C ASN A 38 -3.30 -15.61 19.79
N GLU A 39 -4.50 -15.09 19.59
CA GLU A 39 -5.55 -15.75 18.81
C GLU A 39 -5.15 -16.07 17.36
N ILE A 40 -4.28 -15.26 16.74
CA ILE A 40 -3.79 -15.49 15.39
C ILE A 40 -2.86 -16.71 15.38
N ILE A 41 -1.99 -16.85 16.37
CA ILE A 41 -1.10 -18.02 16.50
C ILE A 41 -1.93 -19.29 16.65
N LEU A 42 -2.93 -19.25 17.54
CA LEU A 42 -3.83 -20.38 17.78
C LEU A 42 -4.66 -20.74 16.55
N THR A 43 -5.16 -19.73 15.83
CA THR A 43 -6.00 -19.92 14.64
C THR A 43 -5.22 -20.52 13.48
N LEU A 44 -3.98 -20.07 13.25
CA LEU A 44 -3.14 -20.59 12.17
C LEU A 44 -2.56 -21.97 12.47
N GLY A 45 -2.37 -22.30 13.75
CA GLY A 45 -1.90 -23.62 14.19
C GLY A 45 -0.49 -23.98 13.70
N PHE A 46 0.33 -22.97 13.40
CA PHE A 46 1.71 -23.16 12.97
C PHE A 46 2.61 -23.48 14.16
N GLU A 47 3.62 -24.32 13.94
CA GLU A 47 4.73 -24.47 14.89
C GLU A 47 5.37 -23.10 15.15
N TYR A 48 5.69 -22.79 16.42
CA TYR A 48 6.03 -21.42 16.81
C TYR A 48 7.31 -20.92 16.14
N GLU A 49 8.31 -21.80 16.00
CA GLU A 49 9.55 -21.46 15.27
C GLU A 49 9.27 -21.14 13.80
N TYR A 50 8.36 -21.88 13.17
CA TYR A 50 7.93 -21.61 11.80
C TYR A 50 7.16 -20.29 11.69
N PHE A 51 6.26 -20.01 12.65
CA PHE A 51 5.53 -18.75 12.75
C PHE A 51 6.49 -17.55 12.87
N CYS A 52 7.48 -17.62 13.76
CA CYS A 52 8.54 -16.62 13.88
C CYS A 52 9.31 -16.43 12.55
N SER A 53 9.57 -17.52 11.83
CA SER A 53 10.21 -17.43 10.51
C SER A 53 9.32 -16.73 9.47
N LEU A 54 8.00 -16.91 9.53
CA LEU A 54 7.03 -16.20 8.70
C LEU A 54 7.00 -14.70 9.03
N LEU A 55 6.98 -14.34 10.30
CA LEU A 55 7.06 -12.94 10.74
C LEU A 55 8.33 -12.27 10.19
N ASN A 56 9.50 -12.92 10.31
CA ASN A 56 10.76 -12.42 9.76
C ASN A 56 10.69 -12.19 8.23
N ARG A 57 10.05 -13.09 7.48
CA ARG A 57 9.84 -12.93 6.04
C ARG A 57 8.91 -11.76 5.74
N CYS A 58 7.81 -11.64 6.46
CA CYS A 58 6.86 -10.53 6.31
C CYS A 58 7.53 -9.18 6.62
N MET A 59 8.33 -9.10 7.68
CA MET A 59 9.12 -7.90 8.01
C MET A 59 10.11 -7.55 6.90
N THR A 60 10.89 -8.52 6.42
CA THR A 60 11.84 -8.31 5.31
C THR A 60 11.16 -7.79 4.04
N ARG A 61 9.89 -8.19 3.82
CA ARG A 61 9.06 -7.75 2.70
C ARG A 61 8.25 -6.48 2.97
N LYS A 62 8.40 -5.88 4.16
CA LYS A 62 7.67 -4.68 4.62
C LYS A 62 6.15 -4.86 4.66
N LEU A 63 5.68 -6.08 4.87
CA LEU A 63 4.24 -6.42 5.01
C LEU A 63 3.75 -6.22 6.44
N ILE A 64 4.66 -6.37 7.39
CA ILE A 64 4.46 -6.04 8.80
C ILE A 64 5.66 -5.21 9.27
N ALA A 65 5.48 -4.43 10.33
CA ALA A 65 6.52 -3.58 10.88
C ALA A 65 6.56 -3.71 12.40
N LYS A 66 7.77 -3.66 12.94
CA LYS A 66 7.98 -3.50 14.37
C LYS A 66 7.87 -2.03 14.75
N LYS A 67 7.13 -1.74 15.80
CA LYS A 67 6.84 -0.36 16.23
C LYS A 67 7.74 0.10 17.38
N THR A 68 8.41 -0.84 18.06
CA THR A 68 9.39 -0.57 19.10
C THR A 68 10.74 -1.22 18.79
N LEU A 69 11.75 -0.90 19.60
CA LEU A 69 13.11 -1.46 19.50
C LEU A 69 13.27 -2.77 20.30
N SER A 70 12.17 -3.40 20.71
CA SER A 70 12.21 -4.66 21.45
C SER A 70 12.90 -5.76 20.62
N LEU A 71 13.36 -6.83 21.26
CA LEU A 71 13.99 -7.95 20.56
C LEU A 71 12.99 -9.00 20.08
N GLY A 72 11.80 -9.09 20.71
CA GLY A 72 10.78 -10.10 20.45
C GLY A 72 9.75 -9.71 19.38
N PHE A 73 8.57 -10.29 19.39
CA PHE A 73 7.48 -9.96 18.47
C PHE A 73 6.28 -9.32 19.20
N ASP A 74 6.55 -8.53 20.24
CA ASP A 74 5.58 -7.91 21.15
C ASP A 74 4.95 -6.59 20.65
N ASP A 75 5.42 -6.02 19.54
CA ASP A 75 4.91 -4.76 18.97
C ASP A 75 4.88 -4.79 17.43
N ILE A 76 4.19 -5.78 16.89
CA ILE A 76 4.09 -5.98 15.44
C ILE A 76 2.82 -5.32 14.90
N ALA A 77 2.93 -4.51 13.86
CA ALA A 77 1.79 -3.91 13.17
C ALA A 77 1.72 -4.37 11.72
N LEU A 78 0.51 -4.44 11.17
CA LEU A 78 0.29 -4.59 9.73
C LEU A 78 0.73 -3.29 9.02
N THR A 79 1.33 -3.38 7.84
CA THR A 79 1.58 -2.20 7.01
C THR A 79 0.46 -2.00 5.99
N GLN A 80 0.37 -0.82 5.38
CA GLN A 80 -0.52 -0.57 4.25
C GLN A 80 -0.36 -1.63 3.15
N GLN A 81 0.89 -1.97 2.80
CA GLN A 81 1.20 -3.00 1.80
C GLN A 81 0.74 -4.39 2.25
N GLY A 82 0.93 -4.73 3.54
CA GLY A 82 0.45 -5.98 4.12
C GLY A 82 -1.07 -6.11 4.04
N GLN A 83 -1.80 -5.04 4.37
CA GLN A 83 -3.26 -4.99 4.27
C GLN A 83 -3.73 -5.13 2.81
N GLU A 84 -3.14 -4.38 1.87
CA GLU A 84 -3.49 -4.49 0.46
C GLU A 84 -3.31 -5.92 -0.08
N GLN A 85 -2.25 -6.60 0.37
CA GLN A 85 -2.01 -8.00 0.04
C GLN A 85 -3.05 -8.92 0.70
N ALA A 86 -3.42 -8.71 1.96
CA ALA A 86 -4.50 -9.43 2.63
C ALA A 86 -5.82 -9.33 1.84
N LEU A 87 -6.13 -8.14 1.33
CA LEU A 87 -7.36 -7.85 0.57
C LEU A 87 -7.32 -8.32 -0.89
N SER A 88 -6.15 -8.66 -1.43
CA SER A 88 -5.96 -8.96 -2.85
C SER A 88 -6.78 -10.16 -3.36
N LYS A 89 -7.09 -11.14 -2.50
CA LYS A 89 -7.98 -12.27 -2.85
C LYS A 89 -9.47 -11.94 -2.69
N LYS A 90 -9.85 -11.08 -1.73
CA LYS A 90 -11.24 -10.58 -1.59
C LYS A 90 -11.68 -9.79 -2.83
N LYS A 91 -10.77 -9.12 -3.54
CA LYS A 91 -11.06 -8.29 -4.75
C LYS A 91 -11.43 -9.05 -6.03
N GLN A 92 -11.38 -10.39 -6.08
CA GLN A 92 -11.83 -11.13 -7.27
C GLN A 92 -13.37 -11.28 -7.37
N GLN A 93 -14.12 -10.86 -6.35
CA GLN A 93 -15.59 -10.84 -6.38
C GLN A 93 -16.10 -9.39 -6.37
N GLY A 94 -16.14 -8.78 -7.54
CA GLY A 94 -16.91 -7.55 -7.78
C GLY A 94 -16.06 -6.31 -8.05
N GLY A 95 -16.12 -5.86 -9.30
CA GLY A 95 -15.63 -4.53 -9.70
C GLY A 95 -14.66 -4.61 -10.87
N PHE A 96 -14.99 -3.91 -11.95
CA PHE A 96 -14.12 -3.72 -13.11
C PHE A 96 -12.86 -2.97 -12.67
N GLY A 97 -11.78 -3.69 -12.35
CA GLY A 97 -10.51 -3.12 -11.91
C GLY A 97 -9.54 -2.98 -13.08
N MET A 98 -9.20 -1.75 -13.45
CA MET A 98 -8.10 -1.48 -14.38
C MET A 98 -6.78 -1.53 -13.59
N ASN A 99 -5.89 -2.46 -13.93
CA ASN A 99 -4.58 -2.59 -13.30
C ASN A 99 -3.65 -1.51 -13.89
N ILE A 100 -3.46 -0.39 -13.20
CA ILE A 100 -2.36 0.53 -13.51
C ILE A 100 -1.13 -0.07 -12.83
N GLY A 101 -0.19 -0.53 -13.64
CA GLY A 101 1.08 -1.09 -13.17
C GLY A 101 1.75 -0.15 -12.17
N GLN A 102 2.18 -0.74 -11.06
CA GLN A 102 2.86 -0.15 -9.91
C GLN A 102 3.71 1.09 -10.27
N LEU A 103 3.32 2.27 -9.79
CA LEU A 103 4.11 3.49 -9.86
C LEU A 103 4.85 3.68 -8.53
N THR A 104 6.11 3.25 -8.45
CA THR A 104 6.94 3.43 -7.25
C THR A 104 7.51 4.85 -7.22
N ILE A 105 7.02 5.69 -6.31
CA ILE A 105 7.54 7.04 -6.07
C ILE A 105 8.33 7.03 -4.76
N ASN A 106 9.64 7.26 -4.82
CA ASN A 106 10.51 7.40 -3.65
C ASN A 106 10.37 8.82 -3.08
N GLY A 107 9.30 9.08 -2.32
CA GLY A 107 9.08 10.35 -1.62
C GLY A 107 7.92 10.28 -0.61
N PRO A 108 7.85 11.17 0.40
CA PRO A 108 6.82 11.14 1.42
C PRO A 108 5.48 11.55 0.80
N THR A 109 4.64 10.56 0.47
CA THR A 109 3.28 10.82 -0.01
C THR A 109 2.29 10.32 1.02
N GLN A 110 1.49 11.24 1.54
CA GLN A 110 0.39 10.97 2.46
C GLN A 110 -0.93 11.06 1.67
N ILE A 111 -1.83 10.08 1.84
CA ILE A 111 -3.16 10.06 1.20
C ILE A 111 -4.20 10.59 2.20
N GLY A 112 -4.91 11.66 1.83
CA GLY A 112 -5.87 12.45 2.63
C GLY A 112 -6.22 13.75 1.90
N ASP A 113 -6.79 14.79 2.54
CA ASP A 113 -7.15 16.10 1.93
C ASP A 113 -6.04 16.77 1.08
N GLY A 114 -4.80 16.28 1.19
CA GLY A 114 -3.69 16.59 0.30
C GLY A 114 -3.78 16.02 -1.13
N ASN A 115 -4.75 15.20 -1.51
CA ASN A 115 -4.68 14.47 -2.79
C ASN A 115 -4.74 15.36 -4.05
N THR A 116 -5.56 16.42 -4.06
CA THR A 116 -5.62 17.36 -5.20
C THR A 116 -4.35 18.21 -5.27
N GLN A 117 -3.83 18.64 -4.12
CA GLN A 117 -2.59 19.42 -4.03
C GLN A 117 -1.37 18.55 -4.38
N ASN A 118 -1.37 17.29 -3.99
CA ASN A 118 -0.37 16.29 -4.37
C ASN A 118 -0.41 16.05 -5.88
N PHE A 119 -1.58 15.92 -6.50
CA PHE A 119 -1.70 15.79 -7.94
C PHE A 119 -1.17 17.02 -8.69
N ALA A 120 -1.51 18.23 -8.25
CA ALA A 120 -0.95 19.46 -8.79
C ALA A 120 0.59 19.50 -8.63
N ASN A 121 1.10 19.12 -7.47
CA ASN A 121 2.54 19.03 -7.20
C ASN A 121 3.23 17.96 -8.06
N TYR A 122 2.56 16.84 -8.38
CA TYR A 122 3.09 15.82 -9.27
C TYR A 122 3.20 16.31 -10.71
N LEU A 123 2.20 17.04 -11.21
CA LEU A 123 2.25 17.63 -12.55
C LEU A 123 3.41 18.62 -12.66
N LEU A 124 3.62 19.46 -11.63
CA LEU A 124 4.76 20.37 -11.55
C LEU A 124 6.10 19.62 -11.48
N THR A 125 6.15 18.48 -10.78
CA THR A 125 7.35 17.63 -10.70
C THR A 125 7.67 17.00 -12.07
N ILE A 126 6.67 16.49 -12.78
CA ILE A 126 6.85 15.96 -14.14
C ILE A 126 7.36 17.06 -15.07
N GLU A 127 6.80 18.26 -14.97
CA GLU A 127 7.26 19.40 -15.76
C GLU A 127 8.74 19.73 -15.47
N SER A 128 9.12 19.77 -14.19
CA SER A 128 10.51 19.99 -13.77
C SER A 128 11.46 18.89 -14.26
N MET A 129 11.02 17.62 -14.25
CA MET A 129 11.80 16.51 -14.79
C MET A 129 11.99 16.63 -16.31
N ILE A 130 10.97 17.09 -17.05
CA ILE A 130 11.10 17.38 -18.48
C ILE A 130 12.13 18.49 -18.70
N ASP A 131 12.10 19.56 -17.91
CA ASP A 131 13.07 20.66 -18.03
C ASP A 131 14.51 20.22 -17.78
N ASN A 132 14.72 19.38 -16.76
CA ASN A 132 16.04 18.91 -16.37
C ASN A 132 16.57 17.73 -17.21
N SER A 133 15.76 17.17 -18.10
CA SER A 133 16.15 16.05 -18.96
C SER A 133 17.22 16.45 -20.00
N GLN A 134 18.06 15.49 -20.38
CA GLN A 134 19.15 15.68 -21.36
C GLN A 134 18.70 15.33 -22.79
N VAL A 135 17.49 15.75 -23.17
CA VAL A 135 16.94 15.60 -24.53
C VAL A 135 16.83 16.95 -25.24
N SER A 136 16.51 16.94 -26.54
CA SER A 136 16.40 18.17 -27.31
C SER A 136 15.25 19.07 -26.83
N ASP A 137 15.36 20.38 -27.05
CA ASP A 137 14.31 21.34 -26.68
C ASP A 137 12.98 21.05 -27.40
N ALA A 138 13.04 20.52 -28.63
CA ALA A 138 11.87 20.09 -29.38
C ALA A 138 11.14 18.94 -28.68
N GLU A 139 11.88 17.98 -28.12
CA GLU A 139 11.31 16.85 -27.37
C GLU A 139 10.74 17.31 -26.02
N LYS A 140 11.42 18.22 -25.32
CA LYS A 140 10.87 18.83 -24.09
C LYS A 140 9.56 19.55 -24.36
N LYS A 141 9.52 20.38 -25.41
CA LYS A 141 8.30 21.11 -25.81
C LYS A 141 7.16 20.17 -26.16
N LYS A 142 7.44 19.07 -26.86
CA LYS A 142 6.44 18.05 -27.19
C LYS A 142 5.91 17.36 -25.93
N ALA A 143 6.79 16.98 -25.00
CA ALA A 143 6.40 16.33 -23.75
C ALA A 143 5.55 17.25 -22.87
N LYS A 144 5.90 18.53 -22.74
CA LYS A 144 5.09 19.53 -22.03
C LYS A 144 3.71 19.72 -22.67
N GLY A 145 3.65 19.74 -24.00
CA GLY A 145 2.38 19.83 -24.73
C GLY A 145 1.45 18.63 -24.47
N LEU A 146 2.00 17.42 -24.35
CA LEU A 146 1.23 16.23 -23.98
C LEU A 146 0.73 16.30 -22.53
N LEU A 147 1.59 16.75 -21.61
CA LEU A 147 1.20 16.95 -20.21
C LEU A 147 0.04 17.95 -20.09
N GLN A 148 0.13 19.06 -20.83
CA GLN A 148 -0.92 20.09 -20.88
C GLN A 148 -2.24 19.54 -21.45
N GLN A 149 -2.18 18.72 -22.51
CA GLN A 149 -3.39 18.08 -23.05
C GLN A 149 -4.07 17.15 -22.04
N VAL A 150 -3.30 16.50 -21.17
CA VAL A 150 -3.85 15.65 -20.10
C VAL A 150 -4.55 16.50 -19.03
N THR A 151 -3.92 17.59 -18.60
CA THR A 151 -4.45 18.46 -17.53
C THR A 151 -5.63 19.34 -17.98
N GLU A 152 -5.74 19.62 -19.27
CA GLU A 152 -6.83 20.41 -19.83
C GLU A 152 -8.00 19.54 -20.32
N ASN A 153 -7.86 18.21 -20.34
CA ASN A 153 -8.90 17.32 -20.83
C ASN A 153 -10.06 17.19 -19.81
N PRO A 154 -11.28 17.63 -20.14
CA PRO A 154 -12.41 17.63 -19.20
C PRO A 154 -12.83 16.24 -18.74
N LEU A 155 -12.71 15.23 -19.61
CA LEU A 155 -13.04 13.84 -19.27
C LEU A 155 -12.02 13.27 -18.30
N LEU A 156 -10.72 13.49 -18.57
CA LEU A 156 -9.66 13.06 -17.65
C LEU A 156 -9.78 13.78 -16.31
N ASN A 157 -10.05 15.09 -16.31
CA ASN A 157 -10.27 15.85 -15.08
C ASN A 157 -11.49 15.35 -14.29
N THR A 158 -12.55 14.92 -14.97
CA THR A 158 -13.73 14.33 -14.32
C THR A 158 -13.41 12.96 -13.71
N ILE A 159 -12.63 12.13 -14.41
CA ILE A 159 -12.19 10.82 -13.90
C ILE A 159 -11.24 11.02 -12.72
N ILE A 160 -10.27 11.91 -12.83
CA ILE A 160 -9.31 12.26 -11.77
C ILE A 160 -10.08 12.82 -10.57
N GLY A 161 -10.96 13.80 -10.76
CA GLY A 161 -11.80 14.35 -9.69
C GLY A 161 -12.72 13.31 -9.05
N GLY A 162 -13.29 12.40 -9.85
CA GLY A 162 -14.10 11.28 -9.39
C GLY A 162 -13.31 10.29 -8.52
N LEU A 163 -12.09 9.93 -8.95
CA LEU A 163 -11.15 9.10 -8.18
C LEU A 163 -10.78 9.75 -6.84
N LEU A 164 -10.64 11.07 -6.80
CA LEU A 164 -10.34 11.82 -5.58
C LEU A 164 -11.56 11.92 -4.65
N SER A 165 -12.77 12.03 -5.20
CA SER A 165 -14.01 12.11 -4.42
C SER A 165 -14.46 10.76 -3.82
N GLY A 166 -14.05 9.64 -4.43
CA GLY A 166 -14.40 8.29 -3.97
C GLY A 166 -13.66 7.82 -2.70
N ILE A 167 -12.69 8.59 -2.22
CA ILE A 167 -11.92 8.32 -0.99
C ILE A 167 -12.55 9.04 0.22
N ILE A 168 -13.44 10.02 0.00
CA ILE A 168 -14.23 10.66 1.06
C ILE A 168 -15.58 9.96 1.15
N LYS A 169 -15.66 8.88 1.93
CA LYS A 169 -16.89 8.37 2.55
C LYS A 169 -16.59 7.81 3.92
#